data_AF-A0A0F0GKY4-F1
#
_entry.id   AF-A0A0F0GKY4-F1
#
_cell.length_a   1.000
_cell.length_b   1.000
_cell.length_c   1.000
_cell.angle_alpha   90.00
_cell.angle_beta   90.00
_cell.angle_gamma   90.00
#
_symmetry.space_group_name_H-M   'P 1'
#
loop_
_entity.id
_entity.type
_entity.pdbx_description
1 polymer ?
#
loop_
_entity_poly.entity_id
_entity_poly.type
_entity_poly.pdbx_seq_one_letter_code
_entity_poly.pdbx_strand_id
1 'polypeptide(L)'
;MRTKFGRTVRTMGVALVLASGAGVVLGTAPASATEYKFLSIVLRYHGDKFPSRTDAINETRPEADRQCVAAYGFRARGVEPGSLFGVRNSQGTNDWKQTWYCYPN
;
A
#
# COMPACT_ATOMS: atom_id res chain seq x y z
N MET A 1 -22.18 -25.84 -57.94
CA MET A 1 -22.65 -24.45 -58.13
C MET A 1 -23.04 -23.86 -56.78
N ARG A 2 -22.57 -22.62 -56.49
CA ARG A 2 -23.10 -21.55 -55.58
C ARG A 2 -23.57 -21.91 -54.15
N THR A 3 -23.31 -21.16 -53.08
CA THR A 3 -22.34 -20.14 -52.61
C THR A 3 -22.77 -19.77 -51.18
N LYS A 4 -21.79 -19.52 -50.28
CA LYS A 4 -21.69 -18.58 -49.12
C LYS A 4 -22.98 -17.90 -48.60
N PHE A 5 -23.19 -17.65 -47.30
CA PHE A 5 -22.41 -16.86 -46.32
C PHE A 5 -22.96 -17.20 -44.91
N GLY A 6 -22.17 -17.36 -43.85
CA GLY A 6 -21.35 -16.33 -43.19
C GLY A 6 -22.03 -15.88 -41.90
N ARG A 7 -21.43 -16.10 -40.71
CA ARG A 7 -20.80 -15.01 -39.96
C ARG A 7 -19.80 -15.56 -38.94
N THR A 8 -18.54 -15.17 -39.11
CA THR A 8 -17.40 -15.34 -38.19
C THR A 8 -16.91 -13.95 -37.83
N VAL A 9 -16.89 -13.58 -36.55
CA VAL A 9 -15.98 -12.59 -35.91
C VAL A 9 -16.36 -12.52 -34.42
N ARG A 10 -15.49 -12.43 -33.41
CA ARG A 10 -14.07 -12.04 -33.35
C ARG A 10 -13.54 -12.47 -31.97
N THR A 11 -12.73 -13.52 -31.89
CA THR A 11 -11.85 -13.76 -30.74
C THR A 11 -10.61 -12.90 -30.97
N MET A 12 -10.52 -11.76 -30.30
CA MET A 12 -9.27 -11.00 -30.30
C MET A 12 -8.31 -11.64 -29.29
N GLY A 13 -7.62 -12.68 -29.77
CA GLY A 13 -6.26 -12.95 -29.33
C GLY A 13 -5.35 -11.90 -29.96
N VAL A 14 -4.64 -11.15 -29.15
CA VAL A 14 -3.36 -10.54 -29.54
C VAL A 14 -2.34 -11.05 -28.54
N ALA A 15 -1.76 -12.19 -28.90
CA ALA A 15 -0.41 -12.50 -28.50
C ALA A 15 0.50 -11.58 -29.32
N LEU A 16 1.27 -10.71 -28.65
CA LEU A 16 2.50 -10.20 -29.25
C LEU A 16 3.67 -10.89 -28.57
N VAL A 17 4.26 -11.77 -29.37
CA VAL A 17 5.48 -12.54 -29.14
C VAL A 17 6.69 -11.59 -29.09
N LEU A 18 7.53 -11.81 -28.08
CA LEU A 18 8.97 -11.58 -27.96
C LEU A 18 9.63 -10.58 -28.95
N ALA A 19 10.12 -9.48 -28.39
CA ALA A 19 11.32 -8.81 -28.90
C ALA A 19 12.45 -9.02 -27.90
N SER A 20 13.20 -10.09 -28.09
CA SER A 20 14.54 -10.28 -27.53
C SER A 20 15.48 -9.24 -28.15
N GLY A 21 15.68 -8.12 -27.44
CA GLY A 21 16.75 -7.18 -27.69
C GLY A 21 17.79 -7.29 -26.58
N ALA A 22 18.92 -7.91 -26.88
CA ALA A 22 20.10 -7.87 -26.04
C ALA A 22 20.64 -6.44 -26.02
N GLY A 23 20.24 -5.67 -25.01
CA GLY A 23 20.85 -4.39 -24.64
C GLY A 23 21.49 -4.55 -23.28
N VAL A 24 22.81 -4.72 -23.25
CA VAL A 24 23.60 -4.61 -22.03
C VAL A 24 23.52 -3.15 -21.58
N VAL A 25 22.62 -2.84 -20.65
CA VAL A 25 22.66 -1.58 -19.89
C VAL A 25 23.38 -1.88 -18.58
N LEU A 26 24.71 -1.84 -18.63
CA LEU A 26 25.52 -1.51 -17.46
C LEU A 26 25.24 -0.05 -17.13
N GLY A 27 24.32 0.22 -16.20
CA GLY A 27 24.00 1.59 -15.81
C GLY A 27 22.79 1.68 -14.90
N THR A 28 23.08 1.75 -13.60
CA THR A 28 22.17 2.08 -12.49
C THR A 28 20.94 1.17 -12.37
N ALA A 29 21.07 0.11 -11.57
CA ALA A 29 19.91 -0.43 -10.86
C ALA A 29 19.15 0.76 -10.22
N PRO A 30 17.82 0.86 -10.36
CA PRO A 30 17.09 1.90 -9.67
C PRO A 30 17.45 1.80 -8.20
N ALA A 31 17.91 2.92 -7.63
CA ALA A 31 18.18 3.05 -6.22
C ALA A 31 17.06 2.34 -5.46
N SER A 32 17.43 1.31 -4.70
CA SER A 32 16.56 0.54 -3.80
C SER A 32 15.37 1.40 -3.36
N ALA A 33 14.21 1.20 -3.99
CA ALA A 33 12.98 1.74 -3.45
C ALA A 33 12.80 1.00 -2.13
N THR A 34 13.15 1.63 -1.02
CA THR A 34 13.01 1.02 0.30
C THR A 34 11.56 0.57 0.44
N GLU A 35 11.33 -0.74 0.36
CA GLU A 35 9.99 -1.33 0.42
C GLU A 35 9.47 -1.16 1.85
N TYR A 36 8.85 -0.02 2.14
CA TYR A 36 8.22 0.23 3.43
C TYR A 36 6.78 -0.27 3.42
N LYS A 37 6.32 -0.74 4.57
CA LYS A 37 4.93 -1.14 4.78
C LYS A 37 4.17 0.01 5.41
N PHE A 38 3.06 0.37 4.78
CA PHE A 38 2.12 1.32 5.35
C PHE A 38 1.17 0.62 6.32
N LEU A 39 1.05 1.16 7.54
CA LEU A 39 0.13 0.68 8.57
C LEU A 39 -0.83 1.82 8.93
N SER A 40 -2.08 1.50 9.23
CA SER A 40 -3.06 2.47 9.72
C SER A 40 -3.77 1.87 10.93
N ILE A 41 -3.67 2.58 12.06
CA ILE A 41 -4.18 2.10 13.35
C ILE A 41 -5.22 3.09 13.83
N VAL A 42 -6.40 2.57 14.16
CA VAL A 42 -7.52 3.35 14.68
C VAL A 42 -7.24 3.68 16.15
N LEU A 43 -7.43 4.94 16.52
CA LEU A 43 -7.39 5.38 17.91
C LEU A 43 -8.64 4.86 18.64
N ARG A 44 -8.54 4.67 19.95
CA ARG A 44 -9.68 4.41 20.83
C ARG A 44 -10.60 5.61 20.97
N TYR A 45 -10.09 6.81 20.72
CA TYR A 45 -10.90 8.02 20.73
C TYR A 45 -11.75 8.14 19.46
N HIS A 46 -13.05 8.28 19.65
CA HIS A 46 -14.03 8.57 18.62
C HIS A 46 -14.69 9.93 18.94
N GLY A 47 -14.71 10.84 17.97
CA GLY A 47 -15.29 12.16 18.19
C GLY A 47 -15.01 13.15 17.07
N ASP A 48 -15.69 14.29 17.10
CA ASP A 48 -15.56 15.31 16.05
C ASP A 48 -14.33 16.19 16.23
N LYS A 49 -13.80 16.29 17.45
CA LYS A 49 -12.62 17.10 17.73
C LYS A 49 -11.37 16.40 17.20
N PHE A 50 -10.52 17.14 16.49
CA PHE A 50 -9.21 16.64 16.06
C PHE A 50 -8.34 16.31 17.30
N PRO A 51 -7.84 15.06 17.46
CA PRO A 51 -7.09 14.67 18.64
C PRO A 51 -5.66 15.20 18.61
N SER A 52 -5.02 15.24 19.77
CA SER A 52 -3.61 15.56 19.87
C SER A 52 -2.78 14.55 19.09
N ARG A 53 -1.89 15.04 18.21
CA ARG A 53 -0.99 14.17 17.44
C ARG A 53 -0.05 13.38 18.34
N THR A 54 0.45 14.00 19.41
CA THR A 54 1.33 13.32 20.37
C THR A 54 0.60 12.17 21.07
N ASP A 55 -0.65 12.37 21.45
CA ASP A 55 -1.44 11.31 22.11
C ASP A 55 -1.77 10.18 21.13
N ALA A 56 -2.13 10.52 19.89
CA ALA A 56 -2.36 9.55 18.82
C ALA A 56 -1.13 8.66 18.56
N ILE A 57 0.06 9.28 18.51
CA ILE A 57 1.34 8.58 18.34
C ILE A 57 1.60 7.68 19.54
N ASN A 58 1.51 8.20 20.77
CA ASN A 58 1.79 7.43 21.98
C ASN A 58 0.84 6.24 22.15
N GLU A 59 -0.43 6.41 21.81
CA GLU A 59 -1.44 5.36 21.90
C GLU A 59 -1.19 4.25 20.86
N THR A 60 -0.91 4.61 19.61
CA THR A 60 -0.88 3.66 18.50
C THR A 60 0.51 3.07 18.23
N ARG A 61 1.59 3.66 18.75
CA ARG A 61 2.96 3.19 18.55
C ARG A 61 3.20 1.72 18.94
N PRO A 62 2.73 1.23 20.10
CA PRO A 62 2.99 -0.16 20.48
C PRO A 62 2.38 -1.18 19.51
N GLU A 63 1.22 -0.86 18.92
CA GLU A 63 0.61 -1.71 17.89
C GLU A 63 1.36 -1.59 16.54
N ALA A 64 1.81 -0.39 16.19
CA ALA A 64 2.63 -0.18 14.99
C ALA A 64 3.93 -0.99 15.05
N ASP A 65 4.62 -0.94 16.20
CA ASP A 65 5.85 -1.70 16.43
C ASP A 65 5.60 -3.22 16.29
N ARG A 66 4.53 -3.74 16.91
CA ARG A 66 4.14 -5.16 16.78
C ARG A 66 3.87 -5.56 15.34
N GLN A 67 3.08 -4.77 14.61
CA GLN A 67 2.76 -5.06 13.21
C GLN A 67 4.00 -4.95 12.31
N CYS A 68 4.94 -4.07 12.64
CA CYS A 68 6.19 -3.90 11.92
C CYS A 68 7.11 -5.12 12.10
N VAL A 69 7.28 -5.58 13.34
CA VAL A 69 8.02 -6.83 13.63
C VAL A 69 7.32 -8.04 13.01
N ALA A 70 5.98 -8.09 13.02
CA ALA A 70 5.25 -9.17 12.34
C ALA A 70 5.45 -9.16 10.81
N ALA A 71 5.69 -7.99 10.21
CA ALA A 71 5.92 -7.86 8.78
C ALA A 71 7.35 -8.21 8.35
N TYR A 72 8.36 -7.76 9.10
CA TYR A 72 9.76 -7.88 8.69
C TYR A 72 10.64 -8.72 9.62
N GLY A 73 10.13 -9.20 10.75
CA GLY A 73 10.86 -9.96 11.75
C GLY A 73 12.10 -9.20 12.24
N PHE A 74 13.24 -9.89 12.28
CA PHE A 74 14.55 -9.30 12.64
C PHE A 74 15.03 -8.18 11.70
N ARG A 75 14.39 -8.00 10.53
CA ARG A 75 14.73 -6.92 9.61
C ARG A 75 13.99 -5.61 9.94
N ALA A 76 13.04 -5.59 10.87
CA ALA A 76 12.33 -4.35 11.21
C ALA A 76 13.29 -3.30 11.79
N ARG A 77 13.35 -2.10 11.19
CA ARG A 77 14.13 -0.95 11.70
C ARG A 77 13.37 -0.08 12.70
N GLY A 78 12.07 -0.34 12.84
CA GLY A 78 11.15 0.47 13.62
C GLY A 78 10.10 1.13 12.73
N VAL A 79 9.29 1.97 13.37
CA VAL A 79 8.17 2.68 12.75
C VAL A 79 8.34 4.19 12.85
N GLU A 80 7.95 4.89 11.78
CA GLU A 80 7.87 6.34 11.74
C GLU A 80 6.40 6.78 11.68
N PRO A 81 5.98 7.76 12.50
CA PRO A 81 4.62 8.24 12.48
C PRO A 81 4.36 9.09 11.22
N GLY A 82 3.33 8.73 10.48
CA GLY A 82 2.84 9.51 9.36
C GLY A 82 1.72 10.49 9.75
N SER A 83 0.65 10.45 8.98
CA SER A 83 -0.50 11.35 9.07
C SER A 83 -1.52 10.89 10.10
N LEU A 84 -2.24 11.84 10.68
CA LEU A 84 -3.40 11.62 11.52
C LEU A 84 -4.62 12.15 10.78
N PHE A 85 -5.63 11.30 10.57
CA PHE A 85 -6.83 11.64 9.81
C PHE A 85 -8.08 10.98 10.39
N GLY A 86 -9.25 11.57 10.14
CA GLY A 86 -10.54 11.07 10.60
C GLY A 86 -11.32 10.45 9.45
N VAL A 87 -12.05 9.37 9.74
CA VAL A 87 -13.04 8.78 8.82
C VAL A 87 -14.41 8.83 9.52
N ARG A 88 -15.42 9.39 8.84
CA ARG A 88 -16.77 9.49 9.40
C ARG A 88 -17.33 8.08 9.66
N ASN A 89 -17.77 7.82 10.88
CA ASN A 89 -18.39 6.55 11.26
C ASN A 89 -19.93 6.64 11.22
N SER A 90 -20.60 5.50 11.44
CA SER A 90 -22.06 5.40 11.42
C SER A 90 -22.75 6.18 12.55
N GLN A 91 -22.02 6.56 13.59
CA GLN A 91 -22.53 7.35 14.72
C GLN A 91 -22.44 8.86 14.46
N GLY A 92 -21.97 9.26 13.27
CA GLY A 92 -21.82 10.67 12.93
C GLY A 92 -20.67 11.35 13.66
N THR A 93 -19.67 10.59 14.10
CA THR A 93 -18.39 11.11 14.61
C THR A 93 -17.23 10.62 13.75
N ASN A 94 -15.99 11.02 14.04
CA ASN A 94 -14.82 10.50 13.32
C ASN A 94 -14.14 9.37 14.09
N ASP A 95 -13.85 8.29 13.38
CA ASP A 95 -12.84 7.30 13.75
C ASP A 95 -11.47 7.85 13.34
N TRP A 96 -10.70 8.28 14.33
CA TRP A 96 -9.36 8.81 14.10
C TRP A 96 -8.37 7.69 13.84
N LYS A 97 -7.49 7.88 12.86
CA LYS A 97 -6.47 6.91 12.45
C LYS A 97 -5.11 7.56 12.36
N GLN A 98 -4.11 6.94 12.98
CA GLN A 98 -2.70 7.30 12.81
C GLN A 98 -2.06 6.35 11.80
N THR A 99 -1.40 6.91 10.79
CA THR A 99 -0.61 6.13 9.83
C THR A 99 0.80 5.95 10.33
N TRP A 100 1.43 4.85 9.94
CA TRP A 100 2.80 4.52 10.27
C TRP A 100 3.52 3.96 9.05
N TYR A 101 4.79 4.30 8.94
CA TYR A 101 5.70 3.72 7.97
C TYR A 101 6.63 2.76 8.69
N CYS A 102 6.63 1.51 8.28
CA CYS A 102 7.49 0.48 8.81
C CYS A 102 8.56 0.16 7.77
N TYR A 103 9.84 0.24 8.14
CA TYR A 103 10.95 0.06 7.21
C TYR A 103 11.75 -1.22 7.51
N PRO A 104 12.10 -2.01 6.50
CA PRO A 104 13.07 -3.10 6.64
C PRO A 104 14.52 -2.59 6.59
N ASN A 105 15.44 -3.34 7.20
CA ASN A 105 16.90 -3.21 7.09
C ASN A 105 17.39 -3.63 5.70
#